data_AF-A0A151UDS7-F1
#
_entry.id   AF-A0A151UDS7-F1
#
_cell.length_a   1.000
_cell.length_b   1.000
_cell.length_c   1.000
_cell.angle_alpha   90.00
_cell.angle_beta   90.00
_cell.angle_gamma   90.00
#
_symmetry.space_group_name_H-M   'P 1'
#
loop_
_entity.id
_entity.type
_entity.pdbx_description
1 polymer ?
#
loop_
_entity_poly.entity_id
_entity_poly.type
_entity_poly.pdbx_seq_one_letter_code
_entity_poly.pdbx_strand_id
1 'polypeptide(L)' 'MTGDPSKFSSLKLKHEGYVTYGDNKGNMLGCGNAGNYSSTTLIENLLLVEGLKHNLLSIS' A
#
# COMPACT_ATOMS: atom_id res chain seq x y z
N MET A 1 -0.79 -4.22 0.96
CA MET A 1 -0.16 -3.48 -0.17
C MET A 1 -1.21 -3.27 -1.25
N THR A 2 -1.16 -2.17 -2.00
CA THR A 2 -2.10 -1.87 -3.08
C THR A 2 -1.40 -1.18 -4.25
N GLY A 3 -1.94 -1.33 -5.46
CA GLY A 3 -1.59 -0.51 -6.61
C GLY A 3 -2.53 0.69 -6.83
N ASP A 4 -3.56 0.84 -5.99
CA ASP A 4 -4.59 1.86 -6.13
C ASP A 4 -4.39 3.01 -5.11
N PRO A 5 -3.92 4.19 -5.55
CA PRO A 5 -3.71 5.32 -4.66
C PRO A 5 -5.02 5.89 -4.08
N SER A 6 -6.19 5.61 -4.67
CA SER A 6 -7.48 6.12 -4.18
C SER A 6 -7.91 5.48 -2.84
N LYS A 7 -7.26 4.39 -2.42
CA LYS A 7 -7.55 3.72 -1.15
C LYS A 7 -6.95 4.40 0.08
N PHE A 8 -6.10 5.40 -0.12
CA PHE A 8 -5.40 6.08 0.95
C PHE A 8 -6.21 7.27 1.48
N SER A 9 -6.38 7.34 2.80
CA SER A 9 -6.83 8.55 3.49
C SER A 9 -5.66 9.52 3.74
N SER A 10 -4.43 8.99 3.76
CA SER A 10 -3.19 9.78 3.73
C SER A 10 -2.16 9.03 2.89
N LEU A 11 -1.43 9.73 2.02
CA LEU A 11 -0.38 9.14 1.19
C LEU A 11 0.84 10.07 1.14
N LYS A 12 2.01 9.53 1.46
CA LYS A 12 3.30 10.19 1.23
C LYS A 12 4.03 9.45 0.13
N LEU A 13 4.21 10.13 -1.00
CA LEU A 13 5.00 9.58 -2.10
C LEU A 13 6.48 9.56 -1.71
N LYS A 14 7.12 8.42 -1.95
CA LYS A 14 8.54 8.17 -1.83
C LYS A 14 8.91 7.25 -3.00
N HIS A 15 9.49 7.84 -4.05
CA HIS A 15 9.92 7.10 -5.24
C HIS A 15 11.30 6.47 -5.01
N GLU A 16 11.43 5.73 -3.91
CA GLU A 16 12.70 5.12 -3.52
C GLU A 16 12.46 3.73 -2.93
N GLY A 17 13.24 2.77 -3.39
CA GLY A 17 13.21 1.40 -2.89
C GLY A 17 12.23 0.49 -3.62
N TYR A 18 12.27 -0.77 -3.22
CA TYR A 18 11.45 -1.83 -3.78
C TYR A 18 10.96 -2.75 -2.67
N VAL A 19 9.87 -3.44 -2.94
CA VAL A 19 9.26 -4.41 -2.04
C VAL A 19 9.23 -5.77 -2.71
N THR A 20 9.47 -6.82 -1.93
CA THR A 20 9.34 -8.21 -2.37
C THR A 20 8.06 -8.80 -1.80
N TYR A 21 7.33 -9.57 -2.59
CA TYR A 21 6.08 -10.22 -2.18
C TYR A 21 5.96 -11.59 -2.86
N GLY A 22 6.11 -12.66 -2.07
CA GLY A 22 6.38 -13.98 -2.61
C GLY A 22 7.66 -13.96 -3.45
N ASP A 23 7.59 -14.47 -4.68
CA ASP A 23 8.70 -14.49 -5.63
C ASP A 23 8.80 -13.22 -6.51
N ASN A 24 7.91 -12.24 -6.29
CA ASN A 24 7.84 -11.02 -7.10
C ASN A 24 8.49 -9.83 -6.40
N LYS A 25 8.84 -8.82 -7.21
CA LYS A 25 9.38 -7.53 -6.78
C LYS A 25 8.56 -6.40 -7.41
N GLY A 26 8.31 -5.33 -6.67
CA GLY A 26 7.64 -4.13 -7.17
C GLY A 26 8.30 -2.85 -6.68
N ASN A 27 8.23 -1.79 -7.49
CA ASN A 27 8.71 -0.47 -7.10
C ASN A 27 7.74 0.14 -6.07
N MET A 28 8.28 0.62 -4.95
CA MET A 28 7.48 1.38 -3.98
C MET A 28 7.31 2.80 -4.51
N LEU A 29 6.08 3.28 -4.57
CA LEU A 29 5.76 4.65 -4.94
C LEU A 29 5.50 5.52 -3.71
N GLY A 30 5.12 4.91 -2.59
CA GLY A 30 4.90 5.61 -1.32
C GLY A 30 4.27 4.73 -0.24
N CYS A 31 4.02 5.35 0.91
CA CYS A 31 3.27 4.72 1.99
C CYS A 31 2.29 5.69 2.64
N GLY A 32 1.30 5.14 3.33
CA GLY A 32 0.34 5.92 4.07
C GLY A 32 -0.76 5.06 4.68
N ASN A 33 -1.85 5.69 5.09
CA ASN A 33 -2.92 5.00 5.80
C ASN A 33 -4.15 4.86 4.92
N ALA A 34 -4.91 3.79 5.13
CA ALA A 34 -6.22 3.56 4.54
C ALA A 34 -7.24 3.37 5.65
N GLY A 35 -8.42 3.97 5.51
CA GLY A 35 -9.46 3.88 6.52
C GLY A 35 -10.65 4.74 6.13
N ASN A 36 -11.80 4.44 6.71
CA ASN A 36 -12.99 5.25 6.51
C ASN A 36 -13.09 6.26 7.65
N TYR A 37 -13.39 7.54 7.35
CA TYR A 37 -13.51 8.58 8.38
C TYR A 37 -14.58 8.27 9.43
N SER A 38 -15.57 7.44 9.06
CA SER A 38 -16.70 7.03 9.91
C SER A 38 -16.50 5.70 10.64
N SER A 39 -15.41 4.96 10.39
CA SER A 39 -15.14 3.69 11.07
C SER A 39 -13.85 3.75 11.90
N THR A 40 -13.79 2.94 12.96
CA THR A 40 -12.59 2.81 13.81
C THR A 40 -11.47 2.00 13.17
N THR A 41 -11.71 1.40 11.99
CA THR A 41 -10.74 0.54 11.32
C THR A 41 -9.80 1.37 10.47
N LEU A 42 -8.58 1.55 10.98
CA LEU A 42 -7.45 2.16 10.28
C LEU A 42 -6.45 1.07 9.90
N ILE A 43 -6.03 1.05 8.64
CA ILE A 43 -4.92 0.27 8.14
C ILE A 43 -3.74 1.23 8.00
N GLU A 44 -2.76 1.08 8.88
CA GLU A 44 -1.56 1.92 8.90
C GLU A 44 -0.46 1.34 8.01
N ASN A 45 0.45 2.20 7.56
CA ASN A 45 1.66 1.82 6.84
C ASN A 45 1.39 0.98 5.58
N LEU A 46 0.27 1.23 4.90
CA LEU A 46 -0.05 0.61 3.63
C LEU A 46 0.95 1.09 2.57
N LEU A 47 1.49 0.15 1.79
CA LEU A 47 2.43 0.45 0.70
C LEU A 47 1.70 0.57 -0.63
N LEU A 48 2.00 1.64 -1.37
CA LEU A 48 1.61 1.82 -2.77
C LEU A 48 2.72 1.27 -3.67
N VAL A 49 2.38 0.32 -4.54
CA VAL A 49 3.33 -0.42 -5.36
C VAL A 49 2.93 -0.36 -6.82
N GLU A 50 3.88 -0.01 -7.68
CA GLU A 50 3.68 0.08 -9.12
C GLU A 50 3.30 -1.29 -9.71
N GLY A 51 2.32 -1.31 -10.63
CA GLY A 51 1.94 -2.50 -11.39
C GLY A 51 1.19 -3.58 -10.59
N LEU A 52 0.86 -3.33 -9.32
CA LEU A 52 0.16 -4.29 -8.48
C LEU A 52 -1.33 -4.38 -8.86
N LYS A 53 -1.72 -5.46 -9.55
CA LYS A 53 -3.10 -5.66 -10.06
C LYS A 53 -4.13 -5.97 -8.97
N HIS A 54 -3.70 -6.60 -7.88
CA HIS A 54 -4.57 -7.02 -6.79
C HIS A 54 -3.96 -6.60 -5.45
N ASN A 55 -4.83 -6.23 -4.51
CA ASN A 55 -4.37 -5.91 -3.15
C ASN A 55 -3.82 -7.17 -2.48
N LEU A 56 -2.69 -7.01 -1.81
CA LEU A 56 -2.06 -8.09 -1.06
C LEU A 56 -2.21 -7.86 0.44
N LEU A 57 -2.71 -8.88 1.12
CA LEU A 57 -2.75 -8.98 2.58
C LEU A 57 -1.80 -10.11 2.98
N SER A 58 -0.79 -9.79 3.79
CA SER A 58 0.06 -10.79 4.40
C SER A 58 -0.54 -11.17 5.75
N ILE A 59 -0.78 -12.45 5.97
CA ILE A 59 -1.19 -13.02 7.26
C ILE A 59 -0.12 -14.04 7.65
N SER A 60 0.27 -14.04 8.93
CA SER A 60 1.20 -15.01 9.52
C SER A 60 0.47 -15.94 10.46
#